data_AF-A0A358KM10-F1
#
_entry.id   AF-A0A358KM10-F1
#
_cell.length_a   1.000
_cell.length_b   1.000
_cell.length_c   1.000
_cell.angle_alpha   90.00
_cell.angle_beta   90.00
_cell.angle_gamma   90.00
#
_symmetry.space_group_name_H-M   'P 1'
#
loop_
_entity.id
_entity.type
_entity.pdbx_description
1 polymer ?
#
loop_
_entity_poly.entity_id
_entity_poly.type
_entity_poly.pdbx_seq_one_letter_code
_entity_poly.pdbx_strand_id
1 'polypeptide(L)' 'MKMMSVLKTFLTVVGLVFVVGLRAAGIGDYYSIENIAMPKGLDAQVGGLDTMPDGRLVACFHRGEVYTYQPKTGEWK' A
#
# COMPACT_ATOMS: atom_id res chain seq x y z
N MET A 1 23.73 -46.65 6.39
CA MET A 1 24.23 -45.29 6.75
C MET A 1 23.96 -44.21 5.70
N LYS A 2 24.25 -44.43 4.40
CA LYS A 2 24.12 -43.39 3.35
C LYS A 2 22.67 -42.90 3.11
N MET A 3 21.69 -43.81 3.11
CA MET A 3 20.27 -43.50 2.93
C MET A 3 19.69 -42.62 4.06
N MET A 4 20.04 -42.91 5.32
CA MET A 4 19.57 -42.16 6.49
C MET A 4 20.17 -40.74 6.55
N SER A 5 21.36 -40.53 5.96
CA SER A 5 21.98 -39.21 5.84
C SER A 5 21.24 -38.36 4.80
N VAL A 6 20.94 -38.94 3.63
CA VAL A 6 20.19 -38.26 2.55
C VAL A 6 18.79 -37.85 3.00
N LEU A 7 18.08 -38.73 3.72
CA LEU A 7 16.73 -38.44 4.23
C LEU A 7 16.73 -37.28 5.24
N LYS A 8 17.73 -37.22 6.13
CA LYS A 8 17.88 -36.10 7.09
C LYS A 8 18.15 -34.79 6.38
N THR A 9 19.07 -34.78 5.41
CA THR A 9 19.36 -33.57 4.63
C THR A 9 18.12 -33.09 3.88
N PHE A 10 17.36 -34.02 3.28
CA PHE A 10 16.10 -33.69 2.60
C PHE A 10 15.08 -33.06 3.55
N LEU A 11 14.85 -33.67 4.72
CA LEU A 11 13.92 -33.14 5.73
C LEU A 11 14.35 -31.77 6.27
N THR A 12 15.64 -31.55 6.47
CA THR A 12 16.17 -30.24 6.89
C THR A 12 15.94 -29.18 5.82
N VAL A 13 16.16 -29.50 4.54
CA VAL A 13 15.91 -28.57 3.43
C VAL A 13 14.42 -28.24 3.30
N VAL A 14 13.54 -29.24 3.42
CA VAL A 14 12.09 -29.03 3.40
C VAL A 14 11.65 -28.15 4.58
N GLY A 15 12.16 -28.42 5.79
CA GLY A 15 11.88 -27.60 6.97
C GLY A 15 12.35 -26.16 6.81
N LEU A 16 13.54 -25.95 6.22
CA LEU A 16 14.07 -24.62 5.95
C LEU A 16 13.20 -23.84 4.94
N VAL A 17 12.77 -24.50 3.86
CA VAL A 17 11.89 -23.89 2.85
C VAL A 17 10.54 -23.51 3.46
N PHE A 18 9.99 -24.34 4.35
CA PHE A 18 8.74 -24.05 5.03
C PHE A 18 8.82 -22.81 5.93
N VAL A 19 9.93 -22.64 6.66
CA VAL A 19 10.18 -21.46 7.51
C VAL A 19 10.31 -20.18 6.69
N VAL A 20 10.93 -20.24 5.52
CA VAL A 20 11.06 -19.07 4.62
C VAL A 20 9.71 -18.63 4.05
N GLY A 21 8.74 -19.54 3.94
CA GLY A 21 7.38 -19.24 3.45
C GLY A 21 6.47 -18.54 4.46
N LEU A 22 6.83 -18.55 5.76
CA LEU A 22 6.05 -17.89 6.81
C LEU A 22 6.39 -16.39 6.81
N ARG A 23 5.44 -15.58 6.36
CA ARG A 23 5.47 -14.12 6.54
C ARG A 23 4.27 -13.67 7.36
N ALA A 24 4.47 -12.69 8.23
CA ALA A 24 3.38 -12.03 8.93
C ALA A 24 2.53 -11.24 7.92
N ALA A 25 1.23 -11.08 8.22
CA ALA A 25 0.36 -10.24 7.40
C ALA A 25 0.84 -8.79 7.48
N GLY A 26 1.03 -8.17 6.31
CA GLY A 26 1.39 -6.78 6.16
C GLY A 26 0.18 -5.92 5.78
N ILE A 27 0.33 -4.60 5.87
CA ILE A 27 -0.72 -3.66 5.45
C ILE A 27 -1.11 -3.86 3.98
N GLY A 28 -0.15 -4.25 3.13
CA GLY A 28 -0.36 -4.51 1.70
C GLY A 28 -1.18 -5.77 1.39
N ASP A 29 -1.43 -6.64 2.37
CA ASP A 29 -2.34 -7.78 2.17
C ASP A 29 -3.82 -7.34 2.25
N TYR A 30 -4.10 -6.13 2.77
CA TYR A 30 -5.47 -5.63 3.01
C TYR A 30 -5.78 -4.30 2.32
N TYR A 31 -4.76 -3.49 2.06
CA TYR A 31 -4.92 -2.14 1.50
C TYR A 31 -4.00 -1.93 0.30
N SER A 32 -4.53 -1.28 -0.73
CA SER A 32 -3.72 -0.63 -1.76
C SER A 32 -3.31 0.76 -1.27
N ILE A 33 -2.02 1.06 -1.36
CA ILE A 33 -1.49 2.39 -1.08
C ILE A 33 -1.10 3.02 -2.41
N GLU A 34 -1.62 4.21 -2.67
CA GLU A 34 -1.42 4.94 -3.91
C GLU A 34 -1.03 6.39 -3.62
N ASN A 35 -0.21 6.96 -4.51
CA ASN A 35 0.19 8.36 -4.43
C ASN A 35 -0.71 9.20 -5.34
N ILE A 36 -1.37 10.20 -4.75
CA ILE A 36 -2.15 11.19 -5.49
C ILE A 36 -1.22 12.37 -5.79
N ALA A 37 -1.03 12.68 -7.08
CA ALA A 37 -0.24 13.84 -7.48
C ALA A 37 -0.93 15.14 -7.02
N MET A 38 -0.16 16.13 -6.58
CA MET A 38 -0.70 17.43 -6.16
C MET A 38 -1.34 18.20 -7.34
N PRO A 39 -2.35 19.05 -7.09
CA PRO A 39 -2.80 20.00 -8.08
C PRO A 39 -1.64 20.92 -8.49
N LYS A 40 -1.62 21.31 -9.77
CA LYS A 40 -0.53 22.10 -10.34
C LYS A 40 -0.40 23.45 -9.61
N GLY A 41 0.81 23.74 -9.13
CA GLY A 41 1.15 25.02 -8.51
C GLY A 41 0.82 25.11 -7.01
N LEU A 42 0.41 24.01 -6.37
CA LEU A 42 0.18 23.94 -4.93
C LEU A 42 1.28 23.15 -4.21
N ASP A 43 1.56 23.55 -2.98
CA ASP A 43 2.40 22.81 -2.04
C ASP A 43 1.57 21.72 -1.34
N ALA A 44 2.22 20.61 -0.97
CA ALA A 44 1.64 19.42 -0.33
C ALA A 44 1.20 19.62 1.14
N GLN A 45 0.99 20.88 1.54
CA GLN A 45 0.51 21.23 2.87
C GLN A 45 -1.01 21.27 2.88
N VAL A 46 -1.61 20.23 3.46
CA VAL A 46 -3.06 20.02 3.55
C VAL A 46 -3.54 20.32 4.97
N GLY A 47 -4.52 21.21 5.09
CA GLY A 47 -5.16 21.57 6.36
C GLY A 47 -6.37 20.69 6.71
N GLY A 48 -6.97 20.02 5.72
CA GLY A 48 -8.11 19.12 5.92
C GLY A 48 -8.43 18.29 4.69
N LEU A 49 -9.03 17.11 4.94
CA LEU A 49 -9.48 16.16 3.92
C LEU A 49 -10.86 15.63 4.32
N ASP A 50 -11.73 15.39 3.34
CA ASP A 50 -12.98 14.66 3.53
C ASP A 50 -13.37 13.89 2.26
N THR A 51 -14.28 12.93 2.38
CA THR A 51 -14.83 12.17 1.25
C THR A 51 -16.25 12.61 0.94
N MET A 52 -16.51 12.92 -0.32
CA MET A 52 -17.84 13.26 -0.79
C MET A 52 -18.70 11.99 -0.98
N PRO A 53 -20.04 12.07 -0.82
CA PRO A 53 -20.93 10.93 -1.05
C PRO A 53 -20.86 10.30 -2.45
N ASP A 54 -20.36 11.04 -3.44
CA ASP A 54 -20.17 10.57 -4.81
C ASP A 54 -18.80 9.90 -5.05
N GLY A 55 -17.99 9.75 -3.99
CA GLY A 55 -16.69 9.07 -4.02
C GLY A 55 -15.50 9.97 -4.36
N ARG A 56 -15.71 11.29 -4.50
CA ARG A 56 -14.59 12.23 -4.66
C ARG A 56 -13.90 12.54 -3.34
N LEU A 57 -12.63 12.90 -3.39
CA LEU A 57 -11.86 13.40 -2.25
C LEU A 57 -11.86 14.93 -2.29
N VAL A 58 -12.15 15.60 -1.19
CA VAL A 58 -11.98 17.06 -1.06
C VAL A 58 -10.78 17.36 -0.17
N ALA A 59 -9.98 18.36 -0.55
CA ALA A 59 -8.81 18.78 0.19
C ALA A 59 -8.75 20.31 0.31
N CYS A 60 -8.45 20.79 1.52
CA CYS A 60 -8.10 22.19 1.77
C CYS A 60 -6.58 22.32 1.88
N PHE A 61 -5.98 23.19 1.07
CA PHE A 61 -4.53 23.46 1.06
C PHE A 61 -4.19 24.70 1.89
N HIS A 62 -2.89 24.90 2.11
CA HIS A 62 -2.34 25.87 3.06
C HIS A 62 -2.88 27.31 2.94
N ARG A 63 -3.23 27.78 1.74
CA ARG A 63 -3.68 29.18 1.54
C ARG A 63 -5.22 29.28 1.41
N GLY A 64 -5.94 28.23 1.81
CA GLY A 64 -7.40 28.17 1.77
C GLY A 64 -7.96 27.69 0.43
N GLU A 65 -7.11 27.21 -0.48
CA GLU A 65 -7.60 26.59 -1.70
C GLU A 65 -8.33 25.29 -1.39
N VAL A 66 -9.48 25.09 -2.02
CA VAL A 66 -10.26 23.87 -1.88
C VAL A 66 -10.37 23.23 -3.26
N TYR A 67 -9.86 22.01 -3.38
CA TYR A 67 -10.02 21.23 -4.60
C TYR A 67 -10.71 19.91 -4.30
N THR A 68 -11.35 19.39 -5.34
CA THR A 68 -11.92 18.06 -5.38
C THR A 68 -11.13 17.18 -6.34
N TYR A 69 -10.67 16.03 -5.86
CA TYR A 69 -10.02 14.99 -6.65
C TYR A 69 -11.04 13.93 -7.10
N GLN A 70 -11.01 13.58 -8.38
CA GLN A 70 -11.80 12.49 -8.97
C GLN A 70 -10.92 11.24 -9.12
N PRO A 71 -11.08 10.21 -8.25
CA PRO A 71 -10.21 9.02 -8.28
C PRO A 71 -10.22 8.27 -9.62
N LYS A 72 -11.34 8.31 -10.35
CA LYS A 72 -11.48 7.63 -11.64
C LYS A 72 -10.63 8.24 -12.75
N THR A 73 -10.36 9.54 -12.69
CA THR A 73 -9.66 10.28 -13.75
C THR A 73 -8.30 10.81 -13.31
N GLY A 74 -8.04 10.87 -11.99
CA GLY A 74 -6.83 11.48 -11.45
C GLY A 74 -6.83 13.01 -11.52
N GLU A 75 -7.97 13.64 -11.78
CA GLU A 75 -8.07 15.09 -11.96
C GLU A 75 -8.42 15.82 -10.67
N TRP A 76 -7.83 17.00 -10.48
CA TRP A 76 -8.20 17.98 -9.48
C TRP A 76 -9.02 19.11 -10.11
N LYS A 77 -10.11 19.53 -9.46
CA LYS A 77 -10.96 20.66 -9.88
C LYS A 77 -11.40 21.51 -8.70
#